data_AF-A0A2X3LSI1-F1
#
_entry.id   AF-A0A2X3LSI1-F1
#
_cell.length_a   1.000
_cell.length_b   1.000
_cell.length_c   1.000
_cell.angle_alpha   90.00
_cell.angle_beta   90.00
_cell.angle_gamma   90.00
#
_symmetry.space_group_name_H-M   'P 1'
#
loop_
_entity.id
_entity.type
_entity.pdbx_description
1 polymer ?
#
loop_
_entity_poly.entity_id
_entity_poly.type
_entity_poly.pdbx_seq_one_letter_code
_entity_poly.pdbx_strand_id
1 'polypeptide(L)'
;MRRLREKLAQANLKLGRNYPEPNSLTPSAEPPPGTAWLESYEIRLNPFCCWKTVKLLLKKCTARTAHLLVWKHFGRVAPHGKEWKWMMESVLGVPARRTHQFELQSVRRNTFPYRCKCQEHQLTVRRHNRVVRGEAVYRCVHCGGTAGCEITI
;
A
#
# COMPACT_ATOMS: atom_id res chain seq x y z
N MET A 1 14.27 16.14 -4.32
CA MET A 1 14.43 15.66 -5.72
C MET A 1 15.76 14.98 -6.03
N ARG A 2 16.90 15.33 -5.39
CA ARG A 2 18.22 14.69 -5.65
C ARG A 2 18.23 13.16 -5.70
N ARG A 3 17.68 12.48 -4.68
CA ARG A 3 17.69 11.00 -4.60
C ARG A 3 16.96 10.31 -5.76
N LEU A 4 15.90 10.93 -6.27
CA LEU A 4 15.17 10.45 -7.43
C LEU A 4 16.07 10.45 -8.66
N ARG A 5 16.71 11.59 -8.95
CA ARG A 5 17.62 11.75 -10.09
C ARG A 5 18.80 10.79 -10.01
N GLU A 6 19.37 10.60 -8.81
CA GLU A 6 20.44 9.62 -8.58
C GLU A 6 20.00 8.20 -8.99
N LYS A 7 18.81 7.77 -8.57
CA LYS A 7 18.30 6.43 -8.87
C LYS A 7 17.87 6.27 -10.32
N LEU A 8 17.33 7.33 -10.93
CA LEU A 8 17.03 7.39 -12.35
C LEU A 8 18.31 7.26 -13.19
N ALA A 9 19.35 8.03 -12.88
CA ALA A 9 20.64 7.97 -13.55
C ALA A 9 21.30 6.58 -13.41
N GLN A 10 21.23 5.98 -12.22
CA GLN A 10 21.69 4.63 -11.99
C GLN A 10 20.96 3.61 -12.87
N ALA A 11 19.64 3.70 -12.99
CA ALA A 11 18.85 2.83 -13.84
C ALA A 11 19.17 3.04 -15.33
N ASN A 12 19.30 4.30 -15.77
CA ASN A 12 19.69 4.65 -17.14
C ASN A 12 21.03 4.02 -17.53
N LEU A 13 22.04 4.20 -16.67
CA LEU A 13 23.37 3.63 -16.88
C LEU A 13 23.32 2.10 -16.94
N LYS A 14 22.67 1.46 -15.97
CA LYS A 14 22.69 -0.01 -15.85
C LYS A 14 21.87 -0.73 -16.91
N LEU A 15 20.83 -0.07 -17.44
CA LEU A 15 19.95 -0.65 -18.45
C LEU A 15 20.26 -0.16 -19.86
N GLY A 16 21.25 0.72 -20.05
CA GLY A 16 21.54 1.33 -21.34
C GLY A 16 20.34 2.08 -21.92
N ARG A 17 19.58 2.77 -21.06
CA ARG A 17 18.34 3.46 -21.42
C ARG A 17 18.37 4.93 -21.00
N ASN A 18 17.41 5.68 -21.50
CA ASN A 18 17.20 7.07 -21.12
C ASN A 18 15.74 7.28 -20.69
N TYR A 19 15.44 6.94 -19.44
CA TYR A 19 14.16 7.24 -18.81
C TYR A 19 14.05 8.74 -18.51
N PRO A 20 12.93 9.39 -18.84
CA PRO A 20 12.74 10.80 -18.53
C PRO A 20 12.63 11.02 -17.02
N GLU A 21 12.88 12.25 -16.58
CA GLU A 21 12.59 12.66 -15.20
C GLU A 21 11.07 12.71 -14.99
N PRO A 22 10.53 12.05 -13.95
CA PRO A 22 9.11 12.06 -13.71
C PRO A 22 8.65 13.38 -13.10
N ASN A 23 7.42 13.75 -13.38
CA ASN A 23 6.77 14.92 -12.81
C ASN A 23 6.72 14.79 -11.27
N SER A 24 7.17 15.81 -10.54
CA SER A 24 7.09 15.83 -9.09
C SER A 24 6.04 16.80 -8.61
N LEU A 25 5.06 16.31 -7.86
CA LEU A 25 4.08 17.15 -7.18
C LEU A 25 4.22 16.95 -5.67
N THR A 26 4.37 18.06 -4.95
CA THR A 26 4.19 18.11 -3.49
C THR A 26 2.71 18.35 -3.22
N PRO A 27 1.96 17.38 -2.67
CA PRO A 27 0.54 17.59 -2.39
C PRO A 27 0.38 18.60 -1.25
N SER A 28 -0.51 19.57 -1.41
CA SER A 28 -0.98 20.49 -0.37
C SER A 28 -2.07 19.88 0.54
N ALA A 29 -2.65 18.74 0.18
CA ALA A 29 -3.70 18.05 0.94
C ALA A 29 -3.51 16.54 0.91
N GLU A 30 -3.79 15.87 2.04
CA GLU A 30 -3.41 14.51 2.41
C GLU A 30 -3.83 13.40 1.43
N PRO A 31 -2.91 12.81 0.64
CA PRO A 31 -3.11 11.50 0.05
C PRO A 31 -2.31 10.48 0.87
N PRO A 32 -2.60 9.16 0.74
CA PRO A 32 -1.81 8.12 1.39
C PRO A 32 -0.31 8.29 1.10
N PRO A 33 0.58 7.83 2.01
CA PRO A 33 2.00 8.14 2.03
C PRO A 33 2.69 7.86 0.68
N GLY A 34 2.81 8.92 -0.11
CA GLY A 34 3.46 9.04 -1.41
C GLY A 34 3.20 7.93 -2.44
N THR A 35 2.68 8.37 -3.58
CA THR A 35 2.11 7.52 -4.61
C THR A 35 2.90 7.71 -5.90
N ALA A 36 3.12 6.64 -6.65
CA ALA A 36 3.59 6.71 -8.02
C ALA A 36 2.37 6.57 -8.95
N TRP A 37 2.15 7.55 -9.82
CA TRP A 37 1.10 7.51 -10.82
C TRP A 37 1.75 7.08 -12.14
N LEU A 38 1.48 5.84 -12.54
CA LEU A 38 2.24 5.18 -13.60
C LEU A 38 1.99 5.79 -14.97
N GLU A 39 0.72 6.08 -15.28
CA GLU A 39 0.27 6.60 -16.57
C GLU A 39 0.76 8.03 -16.83
N SER A 40 0.57 8.94 -15.87
CA SER A 40 1.07 10.32 -15.97
C SER A 40 2.56 10.46 -15.61
N TYR A 41 3.20 9.35 -15.24
CA TYR A 41 4.62 9.28 -14.89
C TYR A 41 5.01 10.32 -13.81
N GLU A 42 4.23 10.33 -12.73
CA GLU A 42 4.39 11.26 -11.59
C GLU A 42 4.83 10.54 -10.31
N ILE A 43 5.64 11.24 -9.51
CA ILE A 43 5.91 10.87 -8.12
C ILE A 43 5.38 11.96 -7.21
N ARG A 44 4.49 11.56 -6.29
CA ARG A 44 3.99 12.45 -5.23
C ARG A 44 4.63 12.07 -3.90
N LEU A 45 5.26 13.05 -3.25
CA LEU A 45 5.86 12.87 -1.93
C LEU A 45 5.10 13.75 -0.94
N ASN A 46 4.43 13.15 0.04
CA ASN A 46 3.80 13.90 1.13
C ASN A 46 4.87 14.27 2.18
N PRO A 47 5.17 15.57 2.40
CA PRO A 47 6.18 16.01 3.34
C PRO A 47 5.81 15.71 4.81
N PHE A 48 4.53 15.72 5.18
CA PHE A 48 4.07 15.42 6.55
C PHE A 48 4.28 13.96 6.95
N CYS A 49 4.04 13.03 6.03
CA CYS A 49 4.33 11.60 6.23
C CYS A 49 5.83 11.25 6.36
N CYS A 50 6.70 12.26 6.27
CA CYS A 50 8.15 12.16 6.31
C CYS A 50 8.79 12.76 7.56
N TRP A 51 7.99 13.27 8.50
CA TRP A 51 8.48 13.87 9.77
C TRP A 51 9.22 12.91 10.70
N LYS A 52 9.09 11.58 10.51
CA LYS A 52 9.78 10.61 11.38
C LYS A 52 11.29 10.55 11.16
N THR A 53 11.79 10.61 9.90
CA THR A 53 13.25 10.64 9.58
C THR A 53 13.51 10.90 8.08
N VAL A 54 14.58 11.65 7.75
CA VAL A 54 15.11 11.78 6.37
C VAL A 54 15.36 10.41 5.70
N LYS A 55 15.85 9.43 6.45
CA LYS A 55 16.09 8.06 5.96
C LYS A 55 14.83 7.40 5.41
N LEU A 56 13.68 7.65 6.03
CA LEU A 56 12.39 7.10 5.60
C LEU A 56 11.93 7.76 4.29
N LEU A 57 12.11 9.08 4.16
CA LEU A 57 11.82 9.82 2.94
C LEU A 57 12.63 9.29 1.76
N LEU A 58 13.94 9.07 1.94
CA LEU A 58 14.83 8.55 0.88
C LEU A 58 14.44 7.13 0.44
N LYS A 59 14.10 6.25 1.39
CA LYS A 59 13.61 4.89 1.11
C LYS A 59 12.30 4.94 0.31
N LYS A 60 11.34 5.74 0.78
CA LYS A 60 10.04 5.91 0.15
C LYS A 60 10.17 6.49 -1.27
N CYS A 61 11.05 7.48 -1.48
CA CYS A 61 11.36 8.03 -2.80
C CYS A 61 11.91 6.94 -3.74
N THR A 62 12.90 6.17 -3.30
CA THR A 62 13.50 5.08 -4.10
C THR A 62 12.47 4.03 -4.50
N ALA A 63 11.61 3.60 -3.57
CA ALA A 63 10.57 2.61 -3.85
C ALA A 63 9.55 3.09 -4.89
N ARG A 64 9.23 4.38 -4.91
CA ARG A 64 8.31 5.00 -5.90
C ARG A 64 8.97 5.15 -7.26
N THR A 65 10.24 5.51 -7.30
CA THR A 65 11.04 5.50 -8.54
C THR A 65 11.04 4.11 -9.17
N ALA A 66 11.21 3.06 -8.37
CA ALA A 66 11.16 1.68 -8.86
C ALA A 66 9.82 1.33 -9.53
N HIS A 67 8.69 1.77 -8.97
CA HIS A 67 7.37 1.57 -9.61
C HIS A 67 7.28 2.20 -11.00
N LEU A 68 7.76 3.43 -11.17
CA LEU A 68 7.77 4.10 -12.47
C LEU A 68 8.72 3.43 -13.48
N LEU A 69 9.91 3.03 -13.02
CA LEU A 69 10.88 2.35 -13.88
C LEU A 69 10.39 0.98 -14.33
N VAL A 70 9.78 0.22 -13.42
CA VAL A 70 9.17 -1.09 -13.75
C VAL A 70 8.06 -0.90 -14.78
N TRP A 71 7.19 0.09 -14.59
CA TRP A 71 6.15 0.39 -15.56
C TRP A 71 6.71 0.75 -16.94
N LYS A 72 7.73 1.62 -17.02
CA LYS A 72 8.37 1.98 -18.30
C LYS A 72 9.16 0.83 -18.93
N HIS A 73 9.63 -0.14 -18.13
CA HIS A 73 10.43 -1.26 -18.63
C HIS A 73 9.59 -2.46 -19.04
N PHE A 74 8.58 -2.82 -18.24
CA PHE A 74 7.80 -4.05 -18.37
C PHE A 74 6.31 -3.81 -18.64
N GLY A 75 5.83 -2.56 -18.53
CA GLY A 75 4.40 -2.26 -18.60
C GLY A 75 3.65 -2.68 -17.34
N ARG A 76 2.40 -3.13 -17.51
CA ARG A 76 1.51 -3.48 -16.41
C ARG A 76 1.89 -4.83 -15.80
N VAL A 77 2.46 -4.79 -14.60
CA VAL A 77 2.82 -5.98 -13.81
C VAL A 77 2.34 -5.87 -12.37
N ALA A 78 2.41 -6.97 -11.62
CA ALA A 78 2.01 -6.99 -10.21
C ALA A 78 2.88 -6.04 -9.36
N PRO A 79 2.27 -5.23 -8.47
CA PRO A 79 3.03 -4.33 -7.61
C PRO A 79 3.89 -5.13 -6.64
N HIS A 80 5.18 -4.77 -6.52
CA HIS A 80 6.16 -5.47 -5.70
C HIS A 80 6.39 -6.95 -6.10
N GLY A 81 6.07 -7.30 -7.36
CA GLY A 81 6.36 -8.62 -7.96
C GLY A 81 7.84 -8.84 -8.29
N LYS A 82 8.13 -9.89 -9.07
CA LYS A 82 9.50 -10.29 -9.42
C LYS A 82 10.27 -9.17 -10.16
N GLU A 83 9.59 -8.46 -11.06
CA GLU A 83 10.14 -7.36 -11.85
C GLU A 83 10.52 -6.18 -10.94
N TRP A 84 9.68 -5.88 -9.96
CA TRP A 84 9.95 -4.82 -9.00
C TRP A 84 11.10 -5.17 -8.05
N LYS A 85 11.16 -6.42 -7.57
CA LYS A 85 12.29 -6.89 -6.76
C LYS A 85 13.59 -6.83 -7.55
N TRP A 86 13.59 -7.30 -8.80
CA TRP A 86 14.73 -7.18 -9.70
C TRP A 86 15.15 -5.72 -9.93
N MET A 87 14.20 -4.82 -10.19
CA MET A 87 14.50 -3.39 -10.33
C MET A 87 15.14 -2.83 -9.05
N MET A 88 14.62 -3.18 -7.87
CA MET A 88 15.15 -2.70 -6.60
C MET A 88 16.57 -3.22 -6.32
N GLU A 89 16.76 -4.54 -6.41
CA GLU A 89 17.97 -5.22 -5.96
C GLU A 89 19.04 -5.23 -7.05
N SER A 90 18.68 -5.70 -8.24
CA SER A 90 19.61 -5.83 -9.36
C SER A 90 19.88 -4.48 -10.02
N VAL A 91 18.89 -3.60 -10.18
CA VAL A 91 19.13 -2.30 -10.88
C VAL A 91 19.52 -1.19 -9.92
N LEU A 92 18.70 -0.94 -8.90
CA LEU A 92 18.85 0.18 -7.98
C LEU A 92 19.78 -0.11 -6.78
N GLY A 93 20.20 -1.36 -6.58
CA GLY A 93 21.11 -1.75 -5.50
C GLY A 93 20.57 -1.48 -4.10
N VAL A 94 19.25 -1.58 -3.91
CA VAL A 94 18.56 -1.38 -2.63
C VAL A 94 17.72 -2.62 -2.32
N PRO A 95 17.74 -3.15 -1.09
CA PRO A 95 16.95 -4.33 -0.75
C PRO A 95 15.46 -4.09 -1.01
N ALA A 96 14.78 -5.08 -1.58
CA ALA A 96 13.36 -5.01 -1.93
C ALA A 96 12.46 -5.19 -0.69
N ARG A 97 12.61 -4.30 0.30
CA ARG A 97 11.79 -4.30 1.52
C ARG A 97 10.50 -3.52 1.28
N ARG A 98 9.36 -4.14 1.57
CA ARG A 98 8.09 -3.42 1.69
C ARG A 98 8.21 -2.43 2.85
N THR A 99 7.89 -1.16 2.61
CA THR A 99 7.97 -0.09 3.62
C THR A 99 6.81 -0.12 4.62
N HIS A 100 5.78 -0.94 4.37
CA HIS A 100 4.76 -1.28 5.35
C HIS A 100 5.20 -2.50 6.15
N GLN A 101 6.07 -2.28 7.13
CA GLN A 101 6.07 -3.13 8.31
C GLN A 101 4.81 -2.74 9.08
N PHE A 102 3.67 -3.37 8.77
CA PHE A 102 2.54 -3.29 9.70
C PHE A 102 3.00 -4.03 10.95
N GLU A 103 3.23 -3.32 12.05
CA GLU A 103 3.23 -3.95 13.37
C GLU A 103 1.87 -4.61 13.53
N LEU A 104 1.81 -5.92 13.28
CA LEU A 104 0.61 -6.73 13.50
C LEU A 104 0.15 -6.68 14.97
N GLN A 105 1.00 -6.17 15.88
CA GLN A 105 0.68 -5.98 17.29
C GLN A 105 -0.36 -4.87 17.55
N SER A 106 -0.53 -3.88 16.67
CA SER A 106 -1.52 -2.80 16.88
C SER A 106 -2.86 -3.02 16.17
N VAL A 107 -2.99 -4.07 15.34
CA VAL A 107 -4.32 -4.54 14.93
C VAL A 107 -4.88 -5.32 16.10
N ARG A 108 -5.33 -4.61 17.16
CA ARG A 108 -6.33 -5.17 18.06
C ARG A 108 -7.41 -5.74 17.15
N ARG A 109 -7.62 -7.05 17.22
CA ARG A 109 -8.72 -7.71 16.51
C ARG A 109 -9.99 -7.19 17.18
N ASN A 110 -10.43 -6.01 16.78
CA ASN A 110 -11.73 -5.48 17.14
C ASN A 110 -12.74 -6.36 16.41
N THR A 111 -13.05 -7.48 17.04
CA THR A 111 -14.12 -8.37 16.62
C THR A 111 -15.36 -8.09 17.46
N PHE A 112 -16.51 -8.22 16.82
CA PHE A 112 -17.80 -8.01 17.43
C PHE A 112 -18.49 -9.37 17.53
N PRO A 113 -18.93 -9.79 18.72
CA PRO A 113 -19.64 -11.05 18.91
C PRO A 113 -21.04 -10.96 18.28
N TYR A 114 -21.36 -11.96 17.47
CA TYR A 114 -22.67 -12.15 16.85
C TYR A 114 -23.17 -13.55 17.18
N ARG A 115 -24.46 -13.68 17.51
CA ARG A 115 -25.02 -14.97 17.90
C ARG A 115 -26.16 -15.40 16.98
N CYS A 116 -26.05 -16.61 16.43
CA CYS A 116 -27.16 -17.37 15.85
C CYS A 116 -27.71 -18.34 16.92
N LYS A 117 -28.78 -19.06 16.60
CA LYS A 117 -29.27 -20.20 17.41
C LYS A 117 -28.28 -21.37 17.53
N CYS A 118 -27.14 -21.29 16.86
CA CYS A 118 -26.24 -22.41 16.60
C CYS A 118 -24.84 -22.26 17.23
N GLN A 119 -24.31 -21.04 17.31
CA GLN A 119 -22.98 -20.70 17.81
C GLN A 119 -22.79 -19.17 17.89
N GLU A 120 -21.67 -18.77 18.45
CA GLU A 120 -21.17 -17.40 18.43
C GLU A 120 -20.16 -17.19 17.28
N HIS A 121 -20.16 -16.00 16.71
CA HIS A 121 -19.30 -15.57 15.61
C HIS A 121 -18.56 -14.29 15.98
N GLN A 122 -17.28 -14.23 15.64
CA GLN A 122 -16.46 -13.04 15.84
C GLN A 122 -16.31 -12.29 14.50
N LEU A 123 -17.13 -11.26 14.28
CA LEU A 123 -17.12 -10.48 13.04
C LEU A 123 -16.05 -9.40 13.11
N THR A 124 -15.29 -9.23 12.02
CA THR A 124 -14.36 -8.10 11.90
C THR A 124 -15.11 -6.77 11.81
N VAL A 125 -14.47 -5.67 12.21
CA VAL A 125 -14.99 -4.29 12.06
C VAL A 125 -15.65 -4.04 10.71
N ARG A 126 -15.03 -4.50 9.62
CA ARG A 126 -15.56 -4.31 8.26
C ARG A 126 -16.91 -4.99 8.07
N ARG A 127 -17.06 -6.23 8.55
CA ARG A 127 -18.32 -6.98 8.44
C ARG A 127 -19.38 -6.37 9.36
N HIS A 128 -19.02 -6.06 10.60
CA HIS A 128 -19.90 -5.38 11.55
C HIS A 128 -20.43 -4.06 10.99
N ASN A 129 -19.56 -3.17 10.48
CA ASN A 129 -19.97 -1.87 9.94
C ASN A 129 -20.90 -1.97 8.71
N ARG A 130 -20.82 -3.05 7.93
CA ARG A 130 -21.78 -3.28 6.83
C ARG A 130 -23.15 -3.69 7.38
N VAL A 131 -23.18 -4.49 8.44
CA VAL A 131 -24.44 -4.87 9.11
C VAL A 131 -25.09 -3.67 9.79
N VAL A 132 -24.31 -2.87 10.53
CA VAL A 132 -24.81 -1.65 11.21
C VAL A 132 -25.35 -0.62 10.22
N ARG A 133 -24.72 -0.47 9.05
CA ARG A 133 -25.19 0.43 7.98
C ARG A 133 -26.36 -0.14 7.15
N GLY A 134 -26.86 -1.33 7.48
CA GLY A 134 -27.92 -2.00 6.73
C GLY A 134 -27.52 -2.49 5.33
N GLU A 135 -26.23 -2.42 4.97
CA GLU A 135 -25.70 -2.84 3.66
C GLU A 135 -25.61 -4.37 3.52
N ALA A 136 -25.69 -5.11 4.62
CA ALA A 136 -25.62 -6.56 4.64
C ALA A 136 -26.31 -7.16 5.87
N VAL A 137 -26.85 -8.37 5.74
CA VAL A 137 -27.28 -9.20 6.87
C VAL A 137 -26.29 -10.34 7.00
N TYR A 138 -25.73 -10.54 8.19
CA TYR A 138 -24.85 -11.67 8.44
C TYR A 138 -25.68 -12.95 8.66
N ARG A 139 -25.39 -13.98 7.85
CA ARG A 139 -25.99 -15.31 7.96
C ARG A 139 -24.92 -16.32 8.31
N CYS A 140 -25.23 -17.20 9.27
CA CYS A 140 -24.34 -18.28 9.64
C CYS A 140 -24.23 -19.30 8.50
N VAL A 141 -23.00 -19.75 8.21
CA VAL A 141 -22.76 -20.77 7.17
C VAL A 141 -23.20 -22.17 7.58
N HIS A 142 -23.36 -22.43 8.88
CA HIS A 142 -23.76 -23.75 9.40
C HIS A 142 -25.28 -23.94 9.43
N CYS A 143 -26.04 -22.92 9.84
CA CYS A 143 -27.49 -23.04 9.98
C CYS A 143 -28.29 -22.11 9.06
N GLY A 144 -27.64 -21.23 8.30
CA GLY A 144 -28.31 -20.21 7.46
C GLY A 144 -29.02 -19.10 8.23
N GLY A 145 -29.13 -19.22 9.56
CA GLY A 145 -29.80 -18.27 10.43
C GLY A 145 -29.10 -16.91 10.49
N THR A 146 -29.90 -15.87 10.64
CA THR A 146 -29.40 -14.50 10.86
C THR A 146 -28.78 -14.40 12.24
N ALA A 147 -27.56 -13.85 12.31
CA ALA A 147 -26.92 -13.58 13.60
C ALA A 147 -27.09 -12.10 13.96
N GLY A 148 -27.47 -11.83 15.20
CA GLY A 148 -27.53 -10.47 15.76
C GLY A 148 -26.25 -10.13 16.52
N CYS A 149 -25.86 -8.86 16.54
CA CYS A 149 -24.76 -8.37 17.37
C CYS A 149 -25.20 -8.36 18.83
N GLU A 150 -24.39 -8.90 19.74
CA GLU A 150 -24.71 -8.87 21.19
C GLU A 150 -24.30 -7.55 21.85
N ILE A 151 -23.39 -6.81 21.22
CA ILE A 151 -22.99 -5.47 21.65
C ILE A 151 -23.93 -4.49 20.94
N THR A 152 -25.06 -4.19 21.56
CA THR A 152 -25.88 -3.03 21.20
C THR A 152 -25.14 -1.78 21.69
N ILE A 153 -24.90 -0.82 20.79
CA ILE A 153 -24.46 0.55 21.18
C ILE A 153 -25.67 1.30 21.73
#